data_AF-A0A4S4D0C7-F1
#
_entry.id   AF-A0A4S4D0C7-F1
#
_cell.length_a   1.000
_cell.length_b   1.000
_cell.length_c   1.000
_cell.angle_alpha   90.00
_cell.angle_beta   90.00
_cell.angle_gamma   90.00
#
_symmetry.space_group_name_H-M   'P 1'
#
loop_
_entity.id
_entity.type
_entity.pdbx_description
1 polymer ?
#
loop_
_entity_poly.entity_id
_entity_poly.type
_entity_poly.pdbx_seq_one_letter_code
_entity_poly.pdbx_strand_id
1 'polypeptide(L)'
;MKRNSDKLILRLYTDNDKKEHYLLCPDDENFPDDYLELPFPFKSPNGYFRIFGSYNGLLFLCDDYYDYSHDHFYGSIGDASQIVLWNPSIRKSVTIHMPYKPPGCYMFVLGFGAHPTTHEYKVVRLVYLTTYSSYFAPKVELFTQGTGLWRCIDSAAPPYCMVEFMWSQAFVNEAVHWAAFDPRVVDGFHNLRLSFNMGTEAFSEMMLLPTLADQHPSCLSVKLFGESLAVFWSGLISAGFCCIWVMKEYGDAEYWTKLFSINLPDVLDKALGFRKNGEVLLSTNMNWLLSYHPGTQKMTNTRIIGKSYSFNVDVFMATLVLVKGENAV
;
A
#
# COMPACT_ATOMS: atom_id res chain seq x y z
N MET A 1 12.02 -15.88 -5.48
CA MET A 1 12.94 -15.05 -6.28
C MET A 1 13.23 -13.79 -5.47
N LYS A 2 14.48 -13.55 -5.06
CA LYS A 2 14.88 -12.38 -4.28
C LYS A 2 14.55 -11.11 -5.07
N ARG A 3 13.74 -10.19 -4.50
CA ARG A 3 13.52 -8.85 -5.07
C ARG A 3 14.76 -7.99 -4.81
N ASN A 4 15.89 -8.32 -5.44
CA ASN A 4 17.10 -7.52 -5.36
C ASN A 4 17.11 -6.59 -6.57
N SER A 5 16.49 -5.42 -6.44
CA SER A 5 16.55 -4.37 -7.46
C SER A 5 17.21 -3.13 -6.88
N ASP A 6 18.12 -2.54 -7.63
CA ASP A 6 18.79 -1.28 -7.29
C ASP A 6 17.98 -0.06 -7.73
N LYS A 7 16.65 -0.17 -7.88
CA LYS A 7 15.80 0.94 -8.30
C LYS A 7 14.55 1.07 -7.44
N LEU A 8 14.21 2.31 -7.14
CA LEU A 8 12.96 2.71 -6.53
C LEU A 8 12.07 3.34 -7.59
N ILE A 9 10.78 3.06 -7.52
CA ILE A 9 9.78 3.88 -8.19
C ILE A 9 9.13 4.79 -7.16
N LEU A 10 9.24 6.09 -7.40
CA LEU A 10 8.62 7.13 -6.62
C LEU A 10 7.43 7.68 -7.42
N ARG A 11 6.24 7.60 -6.84
CA ARG A 11 5.04 8.22 -7.39
C ARG A 11 4.67 9.42 -6.53
N LEU A 12 4.35 10.54 -7.17
CA LEU A 12 3.85 11.75 -6.51
C LEU A 12 2.86 12.50 -7.40
N TYR A 13 2.06 13.38 -6.81
CA TYR A 13 1.19 14.32 -7.51
C TYR A 13 1.61 15.75 -7.17
N THR A 14 1.66 16.64 -8.17
CA THR A 14 1.97 18.07 -7.93
C THR A 14 0.78 18.97 -8.28
N ASP A 15 0.51 19.98 -7.46
CA ASP A 15 -0.54 20.98 -7.76
C ASP A 15 -0.12 21.97 -8.85
N ASN A 16 1.19 22.16 -9.03
CA ASN A 16 1.74 23.14 -9.98
C ASN A 16 1.35 22.80 -11.42
N ASP A 17 1.48 21.53 -11.80
CA ASP A 17 1.10 21.06 -13.13
C ASP A 17 -0.16 20.18 -13.14
N LYS A 18 -0.68 19.85 -11.95
CA LYS A 18 -1.85 18.99 -11.74
C LYS A 18 -1.68 17.61 -12.37
N LYS A 19 -0.47 17.04 -12.26
CA LYS A 19 -0.14 15.73 -12.82
C LYS A 19 0.43 14.76 -11.79
N GLU A 20 0.32 13.49 -12.13
CA GLU A 20 1.04 12.40 -11.49
C GLU A 20 2.40 12.20 -12.17
N HIS A 21 3.43 12.07 -11.35
CA HIS A 21 4.78 11.77 -11.79
C HIS A 21 5.20 10.41 -11.26
N TYR A 22 5.83 9.62 -12.12
CA TYR A 22 6.43 8.33 -11.78
C TYR A 22 7.92 8.41 -12.07
N LEU A 23 8.71 8.61 -11.03
CA LEU A 23 10.16 8.77 -11.11
C LEU A 23 10.81 7.42 -10.81
N LEU A 24 11.58 6.91 -11.76
CA LEU A 24 12.42 5.72 -11.57
C LEU A 24 13.81 6.18 -11.14
N CYS A 25 14.15 5.98 -9.88
CA CYS A 25 15.40 6.43 -9.29
C CYS A 25 16.34 5.24 -9.04
N PRO A 26 17.62 5.31 -9.38
CA PRO A 26 18.64 4.43 -8.82
C PRO A 26 18.65 4.52 -7.29
N ASP A 27 18.74 3.39 -6.60
CA ASP A 27 18.89 3.34 -5.15
C ASP A 27 20.38 3.14 -4.80
N ASP A 28 21.17 4.18 -5.06
CA ASP A 28 22.58 4.26 -4.76
C ASP A 28 22.93 5.64 -4.18
N GLU A 29 24.21 5.96 -4.04
CA GLU A 29 24.66 7.22 -3.45
C GLU A 29 24.24 8.46 -4.26
N ASN A 30 23.86 8.31 -5.54
CA ASN A 30 23.39 9.42 -6.38
C ASN A 30 21.90 9.70 -6.19
N PHE A 31 21.15 8.90 -5.42
CA PHE A 31 19.73 9.17 -5.18
C PHE A 31 19.55 10.58 -4.54
N PRO A 32 18.66 11.43 -5.07
CA PRO A 32 17.71 11.17 -6.16
C PRO A 32 18.11 11.73 -7.54
N ASP A 33 19.33 12.24 -7.74
CA ASP A 33 19.69 13.14 -8.85
C ASP A 33 19.54 12.51 -10.25
N ASP A 34 19.76 11.20 -10.40
CA ASP A 34 19.76 10.47 -11.68
C ASP A 34 18.42 9.76 -11.99
N TYR A 35 17.28 10.42 -11.81
CA TYR A 35 15.97 9.80 -12.05
C TYR A 35 15.53 9.81 -13.52
N LEU A 36 14.76 8.80 -13.91
CA LEU A 36 14.02 8.75 -15.17
C LEU A 36 12.51 8.93 -14.91
N GLU A 37 11.92 10.00 -15.43
CA GLU A 37 10.47 10.16 -15.41
C GLU A 37 9.80 9.24 -16.44
N LEU A 38 8.91 8.39 -15.96
CA LEU A 38 8.17 7.42 -16.77
C LEU A 38 6.88 8.07 -17.28
N PRO A 39 6.61 8.02 -18.59
CA PRO A 39 5.38 8.59 -19.13
C PRO A 39 4.18 7.80 -18.63
N PHE A 40 3.25 8.50 -17.98
CA PHE A 40 2.02 7.92 -17.46
C PHE A 40 0.85 8.30 -18.39
N PRO A 41 0.25 7.33 -19.11
CA PRO A 41 -0.77 7.63 -20.13
C PRO A 41 -2.19 7.77 -19.55
N PHE A 42 -2.41 7.50 -18.26
CA PHE A 42 -3.73 7.51 -17.65
C PHE A 42 -4.01 8.85 -16.97
N LYS A 43 -5.30 9.17 -16.88
CA LYS A 43 -5.78 10.32 -16.13
C LYS A 43 -6.82 9.82 -15.13
N SER A 44 -6.56 10.04 -13.84
CA SER A 44 -7.51 9.71 -12.79
C SER A 44 -8.64 10.75 -12.78
N PRO A 45 -9.92 10.37 -12.90
CA PRO A 45 -11.05 11.23 -12.56
C PRO A 45 -11.09 11.66 -11.09
N ASN A 46 -10.50 10.88 -10.17
CA ASN A 46 -10.52 11.16 -8.72
C ASN A 46 -9.22 11.83 -8.21
N GLY A 47 -8.41 12.39 -9.11
CA GLY A 47 -7.17 13.08 -8.80
C GLY A 47 -5.92 12.30 -9.20
N TYR A 48 -5.67 11.15 -8.56
CA TYR A 48 -4.51 10.31 -8.88
C TYR A 48 -4.70 8.82 -8.56
N PHE A 49 -3.87 7.95 -9.15
CA PHE A 49 -3.91 6.50 -8.98
C PHE A 49 -3.03 6.00 -7.84
N ARG A 50 -3.60 5.38 -6.81
CA ARG A 50 -2.84 4.71 -5.73
C ARG A 50 -2.11 3.48 -6.26
N ILE A 51 -0.80 3.37 -6.01
CA ILE A 51 -0.08 2.10 -6.17
C ILE A 51 -0.43 1.25 -4.95
N PHE A 52 -1.22 0.19 -5.15
CA PHE A 52 -1.53 -0.75 -4.10
C PHE A 52 -0.59 -1.96 -4.11
N GLY A 53 0.06 -2.29 -5.22
CA GLY A 53 1.05 -3.36 -5.23
C GLY A 53 2.05 -3.27 -6.36
N SER A 54 3.19 -3.91 -6.16
CA SER A 54 4.20 -4.17 -7.19
C SER A 54 4.68 -5.62 -7.14
N TYR A 55 4.97 -6.20 -8.30
CA TYR A 55 5.63 -7.50 -8.41
C TYR A 55 6.19 -7.70 -9.80
N ASN A 56 7.43 -8.18 -9.91
CA ASN A 56 8.10 -8.49 -11.19
C ASN A 56 7.98 -7.36 -12.24
N GLY A 57 8.16 -6.11 -11.82
CA GLY A 57 8.09 -4.93 -12.70
C GLY A 57 6.69 -4.48 -13.10
N LEU A 58 5.67 -5.17 -12.61
CA LEU A 58 4.28 -4.76 -12.75
C LEU A 58 3.88 -3.87 -11.58
N LEU A 59 3.13 -2.82 -11.87
CA LEU A 59 2.47 -1.94 -10.92
C LEU A 59 0.97 -2.14 -10.99
N PHE A 60 0.36 -2.24 -9.81
CA PHE A 60 -1.08 -2.36 -9.64
C PHE A 60 -1.59 -1.04 -9.08
N LEU A 61 -2.37 -0.36 -9.91
CA LEU A 61 -2.85 0.98 -9.69
C LEU A 61 -4.36 0.94 -9.48
N CYS A 62 -4.88 1.69 -8.52
CA CYS A 62 -6.30 1.84 -8.32
C CYS A 62 -6.67 3.32 -8.27
N ASP A 63 -7.74 3.67 -8.95
CA ASP A 63 -8.35 5.00 -8.90
C ASP A 63 -9.41 5.05 -7.79
N ASP A 64 -8.97 4.83 -6.56
CA ASP A 64 -9.80 4.77 -5.34
C ASP A 64 -9.51 5.91 -4.36
N TYR A 65 -8.77 6.93 -4.81
CA TYR A 65 -8.36 8.02 -3.93
C TYR A 65 -9.53 8.98 -3.63
N TYR A 66 -9.74 9.25 -2.34
CA TYR A 66 -10.72 10.22 -1.85
C TYR A 66 -10.22 11.65 -2.03
N ASP A 67 -11.04 12.51 -2.62
CA ASP A 67 -10.85 13.95 -2.45
C ASP A 67 -11.35 14.36 -1.05
N TYR A 68 -10.43 14.57 -0.11
CA TYR A 68 -10.70 15.10 1.23
C TYR A 68 -11.13 16.59 1.22
N SER A 69 -11.24 17.24 0.05
CA SER A 69 -11.59 18.66 -0.07
C SER A 69 -13.06 18.99 0.15
N HIS A 70 -13.95 17.99 0.21
CA HIS A 70 -15.38 18.21 0.43
C HIS A 70 -15.79 17.82 1.85
N ASP A 71 -16.60 18.69 2.46
CA ASP A 71 -17.23 18.65 3.79
C ASP A 71 -18.17 17.44 4.02
N HIS A 72 -17.97 16.36 3.27
CA HIS A 72 -18.67 15.10 3.41
C HIS A 72 -17.70 14.06 3.94
N PHE A 73 -17.72 13.90 5.26
CA PHE A 73 -17.08 12.83 6.04
C PHE A 73 -17.46 11.39 5.56
N TYR A 74 -18.28 11.28 4.50
CA TYR A 74 -18.82 10.06 3.90
C TYR A 74 -19.00 10.22 2.37
N GLY A 75 -17.99 10.72 1.65
CA GLY A 75 -17.99 10.66 0.19
C GLY A 75 -18.08 9.20 -0.28
N SER A 76 -18.83 8.89 -1.34
CA SER A 76 -18.90 7.53 -1.89
C SER A 76 -17.60 7.23 -2.64
N ILE A 77 -16.91 6.10 -2.38
CA ILE A 77 -15.93 5.59 -3.36
C ILE A 77 -16.63 5.56 -4.72
N GLY A 78 -16.15 6.33 -5.70
CA GLY A 78 -16.84 6.51 -6.96
C GLY A 78 -17.14 5.16 -7.63
N ASP A 79 -18.32 5.04 -8.25
CA ASP A 79 -18.74 3.84 -8.99
C ASP A 79 -17.81 3.50 -10.18
N ALA A 80 -16.86 4.40 -10.49
CA ALA A 80 -15.94 4.34 -11.62
C ALA A 80 -14.49 3.98 -11.24
N SER A 81 -14.20 3.54 -10.01
CA SER A 81 -12.85 3.10 -9.67
C SER A 81 -12.41 1.96 -10.59
N GLN A 82 -11.24 2.12 -11.21
CA GLN A 82 -10.65 1.15 -12.13
C GLN A 82 -9.31 0.67 -11.59
N ILE A 83 -9.01 -0.60 -11.82
CA ILE A 83 -7.69 -1.15 -11.55
C ILE A 83 -6.90 -1.14 -12.84
N VAL A 84 -5.73 -0.52 -12.84
CA VAL A 84 -4.80 -0.57 -13.98
C VAL A 84 -3.60 -1.39 -13.58
N LEU A 85 -3.34 -2.44 -14.35
CA LEU A 85 -2.10 -3.17 -14.29
C LEU A 85 -1.16 -2.61 -15.36
N TRP A 86 -0.04 -2.04 -14.92
CA TRP A 86 0.89 -1.34 -15.78
C TRP A 86 2.29 -1.96 -15.71
N ASN A 87 2.89 -2.22 -16.86
CA ASN A 87 4.33 -2.45 -16.98
C ASN A 87 4.98 -1.20 -17.60
N PRO A 88 5.61 -0.34 -16.78
CA PRO A 88 6.27 0.86 -17.29
C PRO A 88 7.46 0.58 -18.22
N SER A 89 8.13 -0.56 -18.06
CA SER A 89 9.36 -0.90 -18.80
C SER A 89 9.10 -1.13 -20.28
N ILE A 90 7.93 -1.68 -20.62
CA ILE A 90 7.49 -1.91 -22.00
C ILE A 90 6.34 -0.98 -22.41
N ARG A 91 5.93 -0.07 -21.52
CA ARG A 91 4.84 0.90 -21.72
C ARG A 91 3.53 0.24 -22.13
N LYS A 92 3.21 -0.91 -21.52
CA LYS A 92 1.97 -1.66 -21.75
C LYS A 92 1.13 -1.74 -20.50
N SER A 93 -0.18 -1.82 -20.68
CA SER A 93 -1.13 -1.88 -19.57
C SER A 93 -2.38 -2.66 -19.91
N VAL A 94 -3.12 -3.06 -18.88
CA VAL A 94 -4.50 -3.54 -19.00
C VAL A 94 -5.34 -2.93 -17.89
N THR A 95 -6.55 -2.51 -18.24
CA THR A 95 -7.56 -2.12 -17.26
C THR A 95 -8.37 -3.34 -16.84
N ILE A 96 -8.48 -3.55 -15.55
CA ILE A 96 -9.34 -4.55 -14.91
C ILE A 96 -10.57 -3.81 -14.40
N HIS A 97 -11.72 -4.14 -14.97
CA HIS A 97 -13.01 -3.61 -14.51
C HIS A 97 -13.36 -4.25 -13.17
N MET A 98 -13.67 -3.42 -12.18
CA MET A 98 -14.13 -3.91 -10.88
C MET A 98 -15.59 -4.36 -10.93
N PRO A 99 -15.99 -5.33 -10.09
CA PRO A 99 -17.39 -5.68 -9.92
C PRO A 99 -18.19 -4.48 -9.43
N TYR A 100 -19.46 -4.44 -9.83
CA TYR A 100 -20.40 -3.40 -9.42
C TYR A 100 -20.36 -3.18 -7.91
N LYS A 101 -20.31 -1.90 -7.50
CA LYS A 101 -20.34 -1.51 -6.10
C LYS A 101 -21.75 -1.77 -5.55
N PRO A 102 -21.93 -2.68 -4.57
CA PRO A 102 -23.26 -2.95 -4.03
C PRO A 102 -23.80 -1.69 -3.32
N PRO A 103 -25.13 -1.45 -3.34
CA PRO A 103 -25.75 -0.35 -2.61
C PRO A 103 -25.37 -0.41 -1.12
N GLY A 104 -25.04 0.74 -0.53
CA GLY A 104 -24.61 0.84 0.86
C GLY A 104 -23.12 0.58 1.09
N CYS A 105 -22.35 0.12 0.10
CA CYS A 105 -20.90 -0.07 0.22
C CYS A 105 -20.22 1.19 0.78
N TYR A 106 -19.74 1.06 2.02
CA TYR A 106 -19.05 2.10 2.76
C TYR A 106 -17.57 2.17 2.32
N MET A 107 -16.89 1.03 2.29
CA MET A 107 -15.48 0.95 1.89
C MET A 107 -15.17 -0.35 1.15
N PHE A 108 -14.09 -0.36 0.38
CA PHE A 108 -13.43 -1.60 -0.03
C PHE A 108 -11.92 -1.52 0.15
N VAL A 109 -11.30 -2.68 0.31
CA VAL A 109 -9.84 -2.82 0.34
C VAL A 109 -9.41 -3.79 -0.74
N LEU A 110 -8.34 -3.44 -1.43
CA LEU A 110 -7.70 -4.30 -2.42
C LEU A 110 -6.47 -4.95 -1.83
N GLY A 111 -6.23 -6.20 -2.22
CA GLY A 111 -5.05 -7.00 -1.99
C GLY A 111 -4.48 -7.50 -3.27
N PHE A 112 -3.17 -7.40 -3.44
CA PHE A 112 -2.49 -7.89 -4.63
C PHE A 112 -1.46 -8.97 -4.25
N GLY A 113 -1.33 -9.97 -5.12
CA GLY A 113 -0.29 -10.97 -5.03
C GLY A 113 -0.28 -11.89 -6.24
N ALA A 114 0.59 -12.90 -6.19
CA ALA A 114 0.71 -13.91 -7.22
C ALA A 114 0.59 -15.31 -6.62
N HIS A 115 -0.04 -16.21 -7.36
CA HIS A 115 -0.07 -17.62 -6.99
C HIS A 115 1.37 -18.18 -7.00
N PRO A 116 1.78 -18.94 -5.98
CA PRO A 116 3.17 -19.37 -5.83
C PRO A 116 3.68 -20.27 -6.96
N THR A 117 2.84 -21.20 -7.43
CA THR A 117 3.19 -22.16 -8.48
C THR A 117 2.93 -21.66 -9.90
N THR A 118 1.74 -21.08 -10.17
CA THR A 118 1.38 -20.66 -11.54
C THR A 118 1.91 -19.29 -11.90
N HIS A 119 2.38 -18.51 -10.92
CA HIS A 119 2.79 -17.10 -11.06
C HIS A 119 1.70 -16.18 -11.63
N GLU A 120 0.46 -16.64 -11.71
CA GLU A 120 -0.68 -15.82 -12.10
C GLU A 120 -0.96 -14.81 -11.01
N TYR A 121 -1.13 -13.54 -11.39
CA TYR A 121 -1.56 -12.56 -10.42
C TYR A 121 -3.03 -12.71 -10.06
N LYS A 122 -3.31 -12.37 -8.81
CA LYS A 122 -4.65 -12.30 -8.23
C LYS A 122 -4.85 -10.97 -7.54
N VAL A 123 -6.09 -10.50 -7.55
CA VAL A 123 -6.51 -9.35 -6.76
C VAL A 123 -7.68 -9.76 -5.87
N VAL A 124 -7.50 -9.67 -4.57
CA VAL A 124 -8.59 -9.85 -3.60
C VAL A 124 -9.20 -8.50 -3.27
N ARG A 125 -10.52 -8.42 -3.23
CA ARG A 125 -11.28 -7.23 -2.86
C ARG A 125 -12.18 -7.58 -1.69
N LEU A 126 -12.02 -6.86 -0.58
CA LEU A 126 -12.88 -6.94 0.60
C LEU A 126 -13.84 -5.77 0.56
N VAL A 127 -15.15 -6.04 0.56
CA VAL A 127 -16.21 -5.02 0.46
C VAL A 127 -17.01 -4.97 1.74
N TYR A 128 -17.04 -3.80 2.37
CA TYR A 128 -17.77 -3.53 3.61
C TYR A 128 -19.03 -2.73 3.32
N LEU A 129 -20.19 -3.30 3.64
CA LEU A 129 -21.52 -2.79 3.26
C LEU A 129 -22.11 -1.79 4.26
N THR A 130 -21.52 -1.65 5.44
CA THR A 130 -22.07 -0.87 6.54
C THR A 130 -20.91 -0.29 7.36
N THR A 131 -21.17 0.78 8.10
CA THR A 131 -20.16 1.49 8.90
C THR A 131 -19.61 0.62 10.04
N TYR A 132 -18.53 1.11 10.66
CA TYR A 132 -17.75 0.45 11.73
C TYR A 132 -18.54 -0.13 12.92
N SER A 133 -19.81 0.22 13.08
CA SER A 133 -20.67 -0.28 14.17
C SER A 133 -21.33 -1.63 13.89
N SER A 134 -21.04 -2.25 12.75
CA SER A 134 -21.77 -3.43 12.27
C SER A 134 -20.88 -4.67 12.21
N TYR A 135 -21.29 -5.69 12.96
CA TYR A 135 -20.59 -6.96 13.24
C TYR A 135 -20.50 -7.92 12.03
N PHE A 136 -20.33 -7.42 10.81
CA PHE A 136 -20.40 -8.24 9.60
C PHE A 136 -19.04 -8.41 8.94
N ALA A 137 -18.74 -9.67 8.59
CA ALA A 137 -17.63 -10.00 7.73
C ALA A 137 -17.77 -9.30 6.36
N PRO A 138 -16.66 -8.84 5.75
CA PRO A 138 -16.72 -8.26 4.42
C PRO A 138 -17.10 -9.32 3.38
N LYS A 139 -17.77 -8.88 2.31
CA LYS A 139 -17.87 -9.70 1.10
C LYS A 139 -16.48 -9.78 0.46
N VAL A 140 -16.06 -10.97 0.04
CA VAL A 140 -14.77 -11.16 -0.59
C VAL A 140 -14.93 -11.57 -2.05
N GLU A 141 -14.25 -10.82 -2.92
CA GLU A 141 -14.20 -11.05 -4.35
C GLU A 141 -12.76 -11.27 -4.77
N LEU A 142 -12.51 -12.23 -5.65
CA LEU A 142 -11.18 -12.58 -6.13
C LEU A 142 -11.13 -12.53 -7.65
N PHE A 143 -10.26 -11.67 -8.17
CA PHE A 143 -9.85 -11.65 -9.57
C PHE A 143 -8.68 -12.60 -9.78
N THR A 144 -8.70 -13.36 -10.88
CA THR A 144 -7.57 -14.19 -11.30
C THR A 144 -7.20 -13.89 -12.76
N GLN A 145 -5.94 -13.54 -13.01
CA GLN A 145 -5.42 -13.21 -14.34
C GLN A 145 -5.80 -14.24 -15.41
N GLY A 146 -5.55 -15.52 -15.13
CA GLY A 146 -5.73 -16.60 -16.12
C GLY A 146 -7.16 -16.71 -16.65
N THR A 147 -8.14 -16.35 -15.83
CA THR A 147 -9.56 -16.33 -16.23
C THR A 147 -10.01 -14.95 -16.71
N GLY A 148 -9.36 -13.88 -16.28
CA GLY A 148 -9.81 -12.50 -16.51
C GLY A 148 -11.10 -12.14 -15.76
N LEU A 149 -11.54 -12.97 -14.81
CA LEU A 149 -12.84 -12.83 -14.15
C LEU A 149 -12.69 -12.65 -12.64
N TRP A 150 -13.68 -11.94 -12.09
CA TRP A 150 -13.95 -11.90 -10.65
C TRP A 150 -14.89 -13.03 -10.27
N ARG A 151 -14.66 -13.63 -9.11
CA ARG A 151 -15.61 -14.51 -8.44
C ARG A 151 -15.76 -14.14 -6.99
N CYS A 152 -16.94 -14.36 -6.42
CA CYS A 152 -17.10 -14.34 -4.98
C CYS A 152 -16.41 -15.58 -4.40
N ILE A 153 -15.76 -15.41 -3.25
CA ILE A 153 -15.22 -16.54 -2.51
C ILE A 153 -15.98 -16.67 -1.19
N ASP A 154 -16.52 -17.85 -0.94
CA ASP A 154 -17.29 -18.15 0.27
C ASP A 154 -16.37 -18.39 1.49
N SER A 155 -15.10 -17.96 1.41
CA SER A 155 -14.23 -17.94 2.58
C SER A 155 -14.91 -17.07 3.64
N ALA A 156 -15.08 -17.61 4.85
CA ALA A 156 -15.51 -16.81 5.99
C ALA A 156 -14.40 -15.80 6.28
N ALA A 157 -14.46 -14.63 5.64
CA ALA A 157 -13.59 -13.53 5.98
C ALA A 157 -13.75 -13.28 7.48
N PRO A 158 -12.64 -13.20 8.22
CA PRO A 158 -12.73 -12.86 9.62
C PRO A 158 -13.47 -11.51 9.79
N PRO A 159 -14.24 -11.33 10.88
CA PRO A 159 -15.07 -10.15 11.10
C PRO A 159 -14.24 -8.94 11.56
N TYR A 160 -13.16 -8.65 10.85
CA TYR A 160 -12.25 -7.55 11.11
C TYR A 160 -12.38 -6.46 10.06
N CYS A 161 -12.19 -5.23 10.49
CA CYS A 161 -12.10 -4.07 9.62
C CYS A 161 -10.64 -3.83 9.25
N MET A 162 -10.37 -3.56 7.97
CA MET A 162 -9.03 -3.14 7.55
C MET A 162 -8.80 -1.68 7.92
N VAL A 163 -7.58 -1.33 8.29
CA VAL A 163 -7.21 0.06 8.56
C VAL A 163 -7.33 0.89 7.27
N GLU A 164 -8.19 1.90 7.29
CA GLU A 164 -8.44 2.78 6.14
C GLU A 164 -7.25 3.67 5.79
N PHE A 165 -6.45 4.08 6.78
CA PHE A 165 -5.40 5.08 6.55
C PHE A 165 -4.35 4.56 5.57
N MET A 166 -4.38 5.13 4.36
CA MET A 166 -3.50 4.82 3.22
C MET A 166 -3.63 3.40 2.64
N TRP A 167 -4.58 2.58 3.12
CA TRP A 167 -4.80 1.18 2.72
C TRP A 167 -3.50 0.42 2.47
N SER A 168 -2.58 0.55 3.43
CA SER A 168 -1.24 0.00 3.30
C SER A 168 -1.27 -1.53 3.28
N GLN A 169 -0.43 -2.12 2.44
CA GLN A 169 -0.30 -3.56 2.36
C GLN A 169 1.11 -3.99 1.99
N ALA A 170 1.42 -5.25 2.26
CA ALA A 170 2.64 -5.89 1.82
C ALA A 170 2.35 -7.30 1.31
N PHE A 171 2.91 -7.65 0.15
CA PHE A 171 2.87 -9.01 -0.38
C PHE A 171 4.20 -9.71 -0.09
N VAL A 172 4.17 -10.73 0.76
CA VAL A 172 5.34 -11.50 1.18
C VAL A 172 4.90 -12.93 1.47
N ASN A 173 5.79 -13.89 1.20
CA ASN A 173 5.52 -15.32 1.40
C ASN A 173 4.12 -15.75 0.91
N GLU A 174 3.80 -15.38 -0.34
CA GLU A 174 2.60 -15.82 -1.07
C GLU A 174 1.28 -15.25 -0.52
N ALA A 175 1.34 -14.40 0.50
CA ALA A 175 0.19 -13.76 1.10
C ALA A 175 0.30 -12.24 1.03
N VAL A 176 -0.85 -11.59 0.87
CA VAL A 176 -0.97 -10.15 1.08
C VAL A 176 -1.36 -9.90 2.54
N HIS A 177 -0.76 -8.90 3.16
CA HIS A 177 -0.92 -8.55 4.57
C HIS A 177 -1.43 -7.13 4.73
N TRP A 178 -2.32 -6.95 5.71
CA TRP A 178 -2.84 -5.65 6.13
C TRP A 178 -2.81 -5.52 7.64
N ALA A 179 -2.80 -4.28 8.12
CA ALA A 179 -3.23 -3.97 9.47
C ALA A 179 -4.76 -4.00 9.51
N ALA A 180 -5.30 -4.71 10.48
CA ALA A 180 -6.72 -4.88 10.72
C ALA A 180 -7.02 -4.61 12.19
N PHE A 181 -8.28 -4.35 12.50
CA PHE A 181 -8.73 -4.18 13.86
C PHE A 181 -10.07 -4.86 14.11
N ASP A 182 -10.32 -5.20 15.37
CA ASP A 182 -11.57 -5.76 15.83
C ASP A 182 -12.58 -4.63 16.15
N PRO A 183 -13.62 -4.43 15.30
CA PRO A 183 -14.62 -3.40 15.54
C PRO A 183 -15.53 -3.72 16.74
N ARG A 184 -15.41 -4.92 17.33
CA ARG A 184 -16.25 -5.39 18.43
C ARG A 184 -15.73 -4.95 19.80
N VAL A 185 -14.52 -4.41 19.85
CA VAL A 185 -13.89 -3.90 21.08
C VAL A 185 -14.44 -2.51 21.37
N VAL A 186 -15.09 -2.35 22.53
CA VAL A 186 -15.79 -1.13 22.93
C VAL A 186 -14.89 -0.17 23.71
N ASP A 187 -13.96 -0.71 24.51
CA ASP A 187 -13.09 0.05 25.42
C ASP A 187 -11.62 -0.11 25.02
N GLY A 188 -11.21 0.60 23.97
CA GLY A 188 -9.84 0.60 23.44
C GLY A 188 -9.78 0.06 22.02
N PHE A 189 -8.61 -0.46 21.64
CA PHE A 189 -8.37 -0.99 20.31
C PHE A 189 -7.79 -2.38 20.39
N HIS A 190 -8.09 -3.19 19.39
CA HIS A 190 -7.46 -4.47 19.20
C HIS A 190 -7.06 -4.63 17.75
N ASN A 191 -5.83 -4.23 17.46
CA ASN A 191 -5.24 -4.36 16.14
C ASN A 191 -4.52 -5.70 16.01
N LEU A 192 -4.66 -6.27 14.83
CA LEU A 192 -4.01 -7.49 14.42
C LEU A 192 -3.51 -7.34 12.97
N ARG A 193 -2.77 -8.33 12.52
CA ARG A 193 -2.43 -8.45 11.12
C ARG A 193 -3.33 -9.51 10.48
N LEU A 194 -4.08 -9.10 9.46
CA LEU A 194 -4.79 -10.05 8.62
C LEU A 194 -3.98 -10.34 7.36
N SER A 195 -4.02 -11.59 6.90
CA SER A 195 -3.38 -12.00 5.65
C SER A 195 -4.30 -12.86 4.80
N PHE A 196 -4.11 -12.81 3.49
CA PHE A 196 -4.79 -13.66 2.52
C PHE A 196 -3.77 -14.34 1.62
N ASN A 197 -3.69 -15.68 1.68
CA ASN A 197 -2.74 -16.46 0.87
C ASN A 197 -3.29 -16.68 -0.55
N MET A 198 -2.49 -16.35 -1.57
CA MET A 198 -2.92 -16.39 -2.98
C MET A 198 -2.97 -17.80 -3.57
N GLY A 199 -2.30 -18.78 -2.94
CA GLY A 199 -2.32 -20.18 -3.33
C GLY A 199 -3.49 -20.93 -2.71
N THR A 200 -3.63 -20.85 -1.38
CA THR A 200 -4.69 -21.56 -0.64
C THR A 200 -6.02 -20.81 -0.63
N GLU A 201 -6.02 -19.53 -0.98
CA GLU A 201 -7.21 -18.64 -0.96
C GLU A 201 -7.86 -18.57 0.43
N ALA A 202 -7.04 -18.63 1.47
CA ALA A 202 -7.46 -18.63 2.86
C ALA A 202 -6.94 -17.40 3.60
N PHE A 203 -7.76 -16.92 4.54
CA PHE A 203 -7.36 -15.91 5.50
C PHE A 203 -6.58 -16.53 6.66
N SER A 204 -5.60 -15.79 7.17
CA SER A 204 -4.91 -16.12 8.41
C SER A 204 -4.71 -14.86 9.24
N GLU A 205 -4.96 -15.00 10.53
CA GLU A 205 -4.77 -13.96 11.53
C GLU A 205 -3.37 -14.10 12.15
N MET A 206 -2.77 -12.98 12.51
CA MET A 206 -1.60 -12.97 13.38
C MET A 206 -1.65 -11.77 14.32
N MET A 207 -1.34 -12.02 15.58
CA MET A 207 -1.30 -10.99 16.60
C MET A 207 -0.16 -10.00 16.34
N LEU A 208 -0.44 -8.74 16.63
CA LEU A 208 0.60 -7.72 16.79
C LEU A 208 1.11 -7.76 18.24
N LEU A 209 2.30 -7.19 18.48
CA LEU A 209 2.78 -6.93 19.85
C LEU A 209 1.73 -6.09 20.62
N PRO A 210 1.54 -6.30 21.93
CA PRO A 210 0.59 -5.52 22.73
C PRO A 210 0.74 -3.99 22.56
N THR A 211 1.98 -3.50 22.51
CA THR A 211 2.27 -2.07 22.29
C THR A 211 1.70 -1.51 20.98
N LEU A 212 1.52 -2.34 19.96
CA LEU A 212 0.92 -1.98 18.66
C LEU A 212 -0.57 -2.33 18.61
N ALA A 213 -0.97 -3.43 19.23
CA ALA A 213 -2.35 -3.91 19.27
C ALA A 213 -3.31 -2.89 19.88
N ASP A 214 -2.86 -2.13 20.88
CA ASP A 214 -3.73 -1.19 21.61
C ASP A 214 -3.71 0.24 21.03
N GLN A 215 -3.00 0.47 19.92
CA GLN A 215 -2.91 1.80 19.29
C GLN A 215 -4.15 2.16 18.49
N HIS A 216 -4.35 3.45 18.24
CA HIS A 216 -5.41 3.87 17.31
C HIS A 216 -5.16 3.25 15.91
N PRO A 217 -6.15 2.58 15.28
CA PRO A 217 -5.91 1.79 14.06
C PRO A 217 -5.32 2.62 12.91
N SER A 218 -5.76 3.87 12.73
CA SER A 218 -5.23 4.77 11.69
C SER A 218 -3.77 5.15 11.85
N CYS A 219 -3.14 4.85 12.99
CA CYS A 219 -1.72 5.09 13.25
C CYS A 219 -0.82 3.96 12.71
N LEU A 220 -1.41 2.86 12.22
CA LEU A 220 -0.69 1.67 11.80
C LEU A 220 -0.64 1.54 10.28
N SER A 221 0.51 1.17 9.75
CA SER A 221 0.63 0.71 8.37
C SER A 221 1.58 -0.47 8.23
N VAL A 222 1.31 -1.32 7.25
CA VAL A 222 2.12 -2.50 6.92
C VAL A 222 2.93 -2.22 5.66
N LYS A 223 4.22 -2.56 5.71
CA LYS A 223 5.18 -2.35 4.63
C LYS A 223 6.06 -3.58 4.44
N LEU A 224 6.58 -3.75 3.24
CA LEU A 224 7.63 -4.73 2.97
C LEU A 224 8.95 -4.23 3.53
N PHE A 225 9.73 -5.13 4.15
CA PHE A 225 11.10 -4.86 4.59
C PHE A 225 11.99 -6.05 4.20
N GLY A 226 12.75 -5.89 3.12
CA GLY A 226 13.49 -7.01 2.53
C GLY A 226 12.55 -8.14 2.11
N GLU A 227 12.73 -9.32 2.70
CA GLU A 227 11.87 -10.50 2.51
C GLU A 227 10.90 -10.73 3.69
N SER A 228 10.71 -9.71 4.55
CA SER A 228 9.86 -9.77 5.75
C SER A 228 8.88 -8.59 5.80
N LEU A 229 8.16 -8.47 6.92
CA LEU A 229 7.19 -7.42 7.19
C LEU A 229 7.73 -6.36 8.14
N ALA A 230 7.33 -5.12 7.90
CA ALA A 230 7.44 -4.03 8.85
C ALA A 230 6.04 -3.47 9.18
N VAL A 231 5.88 -3.07 10.44
CA VAL A 231 4.74 -2.28 10.92
C VAL A 231 5.27 -0.92 11.32
N PHE A 232 4.68 0.10 10.72
CA PHE A 232 4.98 1.50 11.01
C PHE A 232 3.87 1.99 11.93
N TRP A 233 4.26 2.45 13.11
CA TRP A 233 3.38 3.12 14.05
C TRP A 233 3.75 4.61 14.07
N SER A 234 2.93 5.41 13.40
CA SER A 234 3.08 6.85 13.33
C SER A 234 1.93 7.52 14.06
N GLY A 235 2.18 8.65 14.72
CA GLY A 235 1.06 9.41 15.29
C GLY A 235 0.15 9.96 14.19
N LEU A 236 -1.04 10.41 14.58
CA LEU A 236 -1.95 11.14 13.68
C LEU A 236 -1.23 12.37 13.08
N ILE A 237 -1.75 12.89 11.98
CA ILE A 237 -1.19 14.05 11.25
C ILE A 237 -0.69 15.09 12.27
N SER A 238 0.55 15.58 12.09
CA SER A 238 1.28 16.53 12.96
C SER A 238 1.91 15.97 14.25
N ALA A 239 1.67 14.72 14.64
CA ALA A 239 2.34 14.13 15.81
C ALA A 239 3.87 14.00 15.61
N GLY A 240 4.32 13.94 14.35
CA GLY A 240 5.72 14.04 13.98
C GLY A 240 6.60 12.87 14.42
N PHE A 241 6.04 11.71 14.76
CA PHE A 241 6.82 10.52 15.10
C PHE A 241 6.45 9.32 14.25
N CYS A 242 7.40 8.41 14.08
CA CYS A 242 7.19 7.08 13.50
C CYS A 242 8.11 6.06 14.16
N CYS A 243 7.52 5.03 14.76
CA CYS A 243 8.22 3.84 15.24
C CYS A 243 8.12 2.73 14.19
N ILE A 244 9.25 2.14 13.84
CA ILE A 244 9.31 1.07 12.84
C ILE A 244 9.64 -0.23 13.54
N TRP A 245 8.76 -1.21 13.41
CA TRP A 245 8.93 -2.56 13.92
C TRP A 245 9.07 -3.53 12.77
N VAL A 246 10.03 -4.45 12.86
CA VAL A 246 10.28 -5.47 11.82
C VAL A 246 10.11 -6.84 12.42
N MET A 247 9.49 -7.74 11.67
CA MET A 247 9.40 -9.16 11.98
C MET A 247 10.73 -9.82 11.64
N LYS A 248 11.42 -10.40 12.63
CA LYS A 248 12.75 -11.01 12.43
C LYS A 248 12.70 -12.16 11.43
N GLU A 249 11.74 -13.06 11.63
CA GLU A 249 11.49 -14.21 10.77
C GLU A 249 10.01 -14.26 10.43
N TYR A 250 9.71 -14.40 9.13
CA TYR A 250 8.33 -14.44 8.68
C TYR A 250 7.59 -15.65 9.26
N GLY A 251 6.42 -15.43 9.84
CA GLY A 251 5.59 -16.49 10.45
C GLY A 251 5.72 -16.57 11.96
N ASP A 252 6.76 -15.97 12.54
CA ASP A 252 6.97 -15.97 13.98
C ASP A 252 6.41 -14.70 14.63
N ALA A 253 5.21 -14.82 15.20
CA ALA A 253 4.48 -13.72 15.81
C ALA A 253 5.19 -13.15 17.06
N GLU A 254 6.04 -13.93 17.71
CA GLU A 254 6.65 -13.57 19.00
C GLU A 254 7.91 -12.70 18.85
N TYR A 255 8.47 -12.57 17.63
CA TYR A 255 9.75 -11.89 17.40
C TYR A 255 9.64 -10.68 16.47
N TRP A 256 8.90 -9.67 16.92
CA TRP A 256 9.04 -8.31 16.39
C TRP A 256 10.18 -7.58 17.10
N THR A 257 10.98 -6.83 16.35
CA THR A 257 12.04 -5.99 16.90
C THR A 257 11.84 -4.55 16.43
N LYS A 258 11.88 -3.62 17.38
CA LYS A 258 11.88 -2.20 17.07
C LYS A 258 13.20 -1.87 16.37
N LEU A 259 13.12 -1.44 15.12
CA LEU A 259 14.30 -1.09 14.34
C LEU A 259 14.72 0.35 14.67
N PHE A 260 13.81 1.31 14.53
CA PHE A 260 14.09 2.73 14.77
C PHE A 260 12.88 3.48 15.36
N SER A 261 13.17 4.63 15.96
CA SER A 261 12.16 5.65 16.30
C SER A 261 12.58 6.96 15.64
N ILE A 262 11.72 7.50 14.79
CA ILE A 262 11.89 8.79 14.15
C ILE A 262 11.02 9.78 14.93
N ASN A 263 11.62 10.88 15.39
CA ASN A 263 10.90 11.95 16.07
C ASN A 263 11.31 13.29 15.45
N LEU A 264 10.44 13.79 14.57
CA LEU A 264 10.57 15.05 13.85
C LEU A 264 9.23 15.81 13.98
N PRO A 265 8.94 16.37 15.17
CA PRO A 265 7.73 17.16 15.44
C PRO A 265 7.57 18.25 14.39
N ASP A 266 6.32 18.51 13.98
CA ASP A 266 5.97 19.56 13.00
C ASP A 266 6.70 19.47 11.64
N VAL A 267 7.37 18.35 11.34
CA VAL A 267 8.07 18.14 10.06
C VAL A 267 7.59 16.84 9.42
N LEU A 268 7.67 15.73 10.14
CA LEU A 268 7.29 14.42 9.60
C LEU A 268 5.79 14.32 9.38
N ASP A 269 5.39 14.08 8.13
CA ASP A 269 4.03 13.72 7.78
C ASP A 269 3.89 12.19 7.69
N LYS A 270 4.74 11.53 6.89
CA LYS A 270 4.67 10.07 6.71
C LYS A 270 6.03 9.45 6.42
N ALA A 271 6.28 8.28 6.99
CA ALA A 271 7.35 7.40 6.55
C ALA A 271 6.87 6.50 5.40
N LEU A 272 7.57 6.54 4.26
CA LEU A 272 7.10 5.99 3.00
C LEU A 272 7.63 4.57 2.74
N GLY A 273 8.88 4.33 3.09
CA GLY A 273 9.60 3.08 2.83
C GLY A 273 11.09 3.21 3.11
N PHE A 274 11.87 2.21 2.69
CA PHE A 274 13.30 2.13 2.93
C PHE A 274 14.10 2.18 1.64
N ARG A 275 15.30 2.74 1.75
CA ARG A 275 16.38 2.59 0.78
C ARG A 275 17.24 1.38 1.15
N LYS A 276 18.02 0.85 0.19
CA LYS A 276 18.89 -0.32 0.40
C LYS A 276 19.98 -0.08 1.44
N ASN A 277 20.41 1.17 1.60
CA ASN A 277 21.41 1.58 2.61
C ASN A 277 20.82 1.68 4.03
N GLY A 278 19.52 1.40 4.20
CA GLY A 278 18.82 1.44 5.49
C GLY A 278 18.28 2.82 5.86
N GLU A 279 18.44 3.84 5.01
CA GLU A 279 17.76 5.11 5.17
C GLU A 279 16.25 4.97 4.95
N VAL A 280 15.47 5.84 5.60
CA VAL A 280 14.02 5.88 5.51
C VAL A 280 13.62 7.10 4.70
N LEU A 281 12.76 6.89 3.70
CA LEU A 281 12.19 7.99 2.92
C LEU A 281 10.97 8.55 3.65
N LEU A 282 10.93 9.87 3.83
CA LEU A 282 9.92 10.57 4.60
C LEU A 282 9.26 11.66 3.74
N SER A 283 7.95 11.79 3.79
CA SER A 283 7.26 13.01 3.36
C SER A 283 7.14 13.96 4.55
N THR A 284 7.21 15.26 4.25
CA THR A 284 7.04 16.32 5.24
C THR A 284 5.72 17.05 5.08
N ASN A 285 5.28 17.74 6.13
CA ASN A 285 4.13 18.64 6.10
C ASN A 285 4.29 19.81 5.10
N MET A 286 5.53 20.13 4.74
CA MET A 286 5.88 21.11 3.71
C MET A 286 5.95 20.50 2.30
N ASN A 287 5.43 19.28 2.09
CA ASN A 287 5.37 18.60 0.79
C ASN A 287 6.75 18.21 0.20
N TRP A 288 7.79 18.11 1.04
CA TRP A 288 9.12 17.63 0.60
C TRP A 288 9.28 16.14 0.82
N LEU A 289 10.04 15.50 -0.06
CA LEU A 289 10.61 14.18 0.19
C LEU A 289 12.00 14.33 0.82
N LEU A 290 12.25 13.63 1.92
CA LEU A 290 13.55 13.57 2.60
C LEU A 290 14.05 12.13 2.65
N SER A 291 15.38 11.97 2.61
CA SER A 291 16.03 10.73 3.04
C SER A 291 16.59 10.92 4.45
N TYR A 292 16.22 10.03 5.37
CA TYR A 292 16.61 10.10 6.77
C TYR A 292 17.46 8.89 7.15
N HIS A 293 18.65 9.15 7.68
CA HIS A 293 19.52 8.10 8.21
C HIS A 293 19.24 7.89 9.70
N PRO A 294 18.52 6.83 10.12
CA PRO A 294 18.06 6.70 11.49
C PRO A 294 19.19 6.55 12.52
N GLY A 295 20.32 5.92 12.15
CA GLY A 295 21.47 5.78 13.05
C GLY A 295 22.22 7.08 13.35
N THR A 296 22.44 7.93 12.34
CA THR A 296 23.17 9.22 12.49
C THR A 296 22.24 10.41 12.67
N GLN A 297 20.94 10.21 12.50
CA GLN A 297 19.88 11.21 12.48
C GLN A 297 20.07 12.32 11.43
N LYS A 298 20.91 12.07 10.41
CA LYS A 298 21.10 13.01 9.30
C LYS A 298 19.89 12.98 8.37
N MET A 299 19.50 14.16 7.89
CA MET A 299 18.46 14.36 6.88
C MET A 299 19.08 14.92 5.61
N THR A 300 18.77 14.30 4.48
CA THR A 300 19.14 14.77 3.15
C THR A 300 17.88 15.21 2.41
N ASN A 301 17.87 16.45 1.94
CA ASN A 301 16.77 16.97 1.12
C ASN A 301 16.94 16.49 -0.33
N THR A 302 15.94 15.77 -0.84
CA THR A 302 15.92 15.21 -2.20
C THR A 302 15.61 16.27 -3.27
N ARG A 303 15.17 17.45 -2.86
CA ARG A 303 14.60 18.51 -3.71
C ARG A 303 13.32 18.11 -4.47
N ILE A 304 12.79 16.92 -4.21
CA ILE A 304 11.52 16.47 -4.77
C ILE A 304 10.37 17.02 -3.92
N ILE A 305 9.45 17.71 -4.58
CA ILE A 305 8.28 18.34 -3.97
C ILE A 305 7.03 17.73 -4.61
N GLY A 306 6.09 17.31 -3.79
CA GLY A 306 4.82 16.73 -4.20
C GLY A 306 3.86 16.68 -3.02
N LYS A 307 2.56 16.56 -3.27
CA LYS A 307 1.59 16.47 -2.17
C LYS A 307 1.98 15.37 -1.22
N SER A 308 2.12 15.69 0.06
CA SER A 308 2.69 14.80 1.08
C SER A 308 1.98 13.45 1.13
N TYR A 309 0.65 13.47 1.03
CA TYR A 309 -0.23 12.32 1.05
C TYR A 309 -0.25 11.52 -0.27
N SER A 310 0.27 12.08 -1.36
CA SER A 310 0.35 11.43 -2.68
C SER A 310 1.62 10.59 -2.87
N PHE A 311 2.63 10.77 -2.01
CA PHE A 311 3.89 10.05 -2.14
C PHE A 311 3.69 8.54 -1.94
N ASN A 312 4.25 7.78 -2.87
CA ASN A 312 4.38 6.33 -2.77
C ASN A 312 5.77 5.92 -3.25
N VAL A 313 6.39 4.99 -2.54
CA VAL A 313 7.69 4.41 -2.89
C VAL A 313 7.55 2.91 -2.89
N ASP A 314 8.04 2.28 -3.95
CA ASP A 314 8.17 0.82 -4.02
C ASP A 314 9.49 0.42 -4.68
N VAL A 315 9.94 -0.80 -4.39
CA VAL A 315 11.10 -1.40 -5.07
C VAL A 315 10.65 -1.82 -6.47
N PHE A 316 11.34 -1.31 -7.49
CA PHE A 316 10.97 -1.55 -8.88
C PHE A 316 12.06 -2.33 -9.61
N MET A 317 11.69 -3.43 -10.25
CA MET A 317 12.56 -4.19 -11.15
C MET A 317 12.04 -4.05 -12.57
N ALA A 318 12.87 -3.60 -13.52
CA ALA A 318 12.46 -3.55 -14.91
C ALA A 318 12.30 -4.96 -15.50
N THR A 319 11.19 -5.23 -16.19
CA THR A 319 10.91 -6.55 -16.78
C THR A 319 10.22 -6.43 -18.14
N LEU A 320 10.34 -7.49 -18.95
CA LEU A 320 9.63 -7.64 -20.22
C LEU A 320 8.30 -8.43 -20.07
N VAL A 321 7.78 -8.53 -18.84
CA VAL A 321 6.54 -9.27 -18.57
C VAL A 321 5.39 -8.62 -19.34
N LEU A 322 4.78 -9.38 -20.24
CA LEU A 322 3.63 -8.91 -21.01
C LEU A 322 2.39 -8.82 -20.12
N VAL A 323 1.71 -7.69 -20.24
CA VAL A 323 0.38 -7.50 -19.67
C VAL A 323 -0.62 -8.06 -20.68
N LYS A 324 -1.31 -9.15 -20.33
CA LYS A 324 -2.31 -9.80 -21.22
C LYS A 324 -3.72 -9.32 -20.87
N GLY A 325 -4.51 -8.96 -21.87
CA GLY A 325 -5.95 -8.67 -21.75
C GLY A 325 -6.53 -8.06 -23.03
N GLU A 326 -7.86 -8.10 -23.17
CA GLU A 326 -8.58 -7.68 -24.39
C GLU A 326 -8.41 -6.19 -24.73
N ASN A 327 -8.02 -5.36 -23.76
CA ASN A 327 -7.78 -3.92 -23.89
C ASN A 327 -6.31 -3.55 -23.65
N ALA A 328 -5.37 -4.37 -24.11
CA ALA A 328 -3.94 -4.05 -24.01
C ALA A 328 -3.56 -2.93 -25.00
N VAL A 329 -3.40 -1.70 -24.49
CA VAL A 329 -2.84 -0.56 -25.26
C VAL A 329 -1.33 -0.55 -25.15
#